data_AF-A0A6N6PXC1-F1
#
_entry.id   AF-A0A6N6PXC1-F1
#
_cell.length_a   1.000
_cell.length_b   1.000
_cell.length_c   1.000
_cell.angle_alpha   90.00
_cell.angle_beta   90.00
_cell.angle_gamma   90.00
#
_symmetry.space_group_name_H-M   'P 1'
#
loop_
_entity.id
_entity.type
_entity.pdbx_description
1 polymer ?
#
loop_
_entity_poly.entity_id
_entity_poly.type
_entity_poly.pdbx_seq_one_letter_code
_entity_poly.pdbx_strand_id
1 'polypeptide(L)'
;MEEVNERISGMVLNVHRRNGGALARLEPGWRLLEPALRLDSLDLAEIMVSIERAFGCSPFDAPQPPRTWDEVSAAVTLALARGTGAPAAKPA
;
A
#
# COMPACT_ATOMS: atom_id res chain seq x y z
N MET A 1 -10.38 -9.55 3.41
CA MET A 1 -9.79 -9.14 2.12
C MET A 1 -10.25 -7.73 1.75
N GLU A 2 -11.56 -7.47 1.77
CA GLU A 2 -12.15 -6.13 1.55
C GLU A 2 -11.55 -5.05 2.46
N GLU A 3 -11.35 -5.34 3.75
CA GLU A 3 -10.76 -4.41 4.72
C GLU A 3 -9.32 -3.94 4.39
N VAL A 4 -8.48 -4.81 3.79
CA VAL A 4 -7.11 -4.44 3.40
C VAL A 4 -7.14 -3.44 2.25
N ASN A 5 -7.96 -3.72 1.23
CA ASN A 5 -8.12 -2.85 0.09
C ASN A 5 -8.69 -1.48 0.51
N GLU A 6 -9.70 -1.45 1.36
CA GLU A 6 -10.29 -0.21 1.88
C GLU A 6 -9.28 0.63 2.67
N ARG A 7 -8.49 0.00 3.56
CA ARG A 7 -7.46 0.72 4.33
C ARG A 7 -6.36 1.28 3.44
N ILE A 8 -5.86 0.49 2.48
CA ILE A 8 -4.83 0.95 1.54
C ILE A 8 -5.38 2.08 0.66
N SER A 9 -6.59 1.91 0.12
CA SER A 9 -7.29 2.95 -0.65
C SER A 9 -7.43 4.24 0.16
N GLY A 10 -7.79 4.14 1.45
CA GLY A 10 -7.86 5.27 2.36
C GLY A 10 -6.52 6.00 2.52
N MET A 11 -5.41 5.27 2.65
CA MET A 11 -4.07 5.85 2.73
C MET A 11 -3.71 6.62 1.45
N VAL A 12 -3.93 6.01 0.29
CA VAL A 12 -3.67 6.63 -1.02
C VAL A 12 -4.51 7.89 -1.21
N LEU A 13 -5.81 7.82 -0.92
CA LEU A 13 -6.73 8.94 -1.08
C LEU A 13 -6.43 10.08 -0.11
N ASN A 14 -5.89 9.78 1.08
CA ASN A 14 -5.45 10.80 2.03
C ASN A 14 -4.28 11.62 1.47
N VAL A 15 -3.26 10.95 0.94
CA VAL A 15 -2.10 11.62 0.30
C VAL A 15 -2.52 12.36 -0.96
N HIS A 16 -3.37 11.75 -1.79
CA HIS A 16 -3.95 12.40 -2.96
C HIS A 16 -4.64 13.73 -2.60
N ARG A 17 -5.46 13.74 -1.53
CA ARG A 17 -6.15 14.93 -1.05
C ARG A 17 -5.19 15.98 -0.52
N ARG A 18 -4.14 15.57 0.19
CA ARG A 18 -3.04 16.45 0.63
C ARG A 18 -2.38 17.16 -0.55
N ASN A 19 -2.26 16.48 -1.69
CA ASN A 19 -1.72 17.04 -2.94
C ASN A 19 -2.74 17.86 -3.75
N GLY A 20 -3.89 18.19 -3.17
CA GLY A 20 -4.95 18.98 -3.82
C GLY A 20 -5.77 18.17 -4.83
N GLY A 21 -5.80 16.85 -4.69
CA GLY A 21 -6.63 15.95 -5.46
C GLY A 21 -8.09 15.89 -4.98
N ALA A 22 -8.99 15.49 -5.87
CA ALA A 22 -10.44 15.44 -5.63
C ALA A 22 -11.06 14.04 -5.87
N LEU A 23 -10.24 13.00 -6.06
CA LEU A 23 -10.75 11.65 -6.23
C LEU A 23 -11.45 11.17 -4.95
N ALA A 24 -12.65 10.61 -5.14
CA ALA A 24 -13.43 10.01 -4.07
C ALA A 24 -13.13 8.52 -3.87
N ARG A 25 -12.59 7.86 -4.90
CA ARG A 25 -12.28 6.42 -4.91
C ARG A 25 -10.98 6.16 -5.64
N LEU A 26 -10.28 5.12 -5.21
CA LEU A 26 -9.10 4.60 -5.89
C LEU A 26 -9.54 3.52 -6.89
N GLU A 27 -9.07 3.61 -8.13
CA GLU A 27 -9.29 2.55 -9.11
C GLU A 27 -8.20 1.47 -8.91
N PRO A 28 -8.56 0.21 -8.58
CA PRO A 28 -7.57 -0.81 -8.18
C PRO A 28 -6.52 -1.13 -9.26
N GLY A 29 -6.92 -1.07 -10.53
CA GLY A 29 -6.03 -1.36 -11.67
C GLY A 29 -5.06 -0.22 -12.03
N TRP A 30 -5.12 0.92 -11.35
CA TRP A 30 -4.18 2.01 -11.61
C TRP A 30 -2.77 1.66 -11.16
N ARG A 31 -1.80 2.16 -11.92
CA ARG A 31 -0.39 2.07 -11.57
C ARG A 31 -0.11 2.88 -10.30
N LEU A 32 0.92 2.50 -9.56
CA LEU A 32 1.29 3.16 -8.29
C LEU A 32 1.48 4.68 -8.42
N LEU A 33 2.07 5.12 -9.53
CA LEU A 33 2.30 6.53 -9.87
C LEU A 33 1.43 6.98 -11.06
N GLU A 34 0.21 6.47 -11.16
CA GLU A 34 -0.75 6.94 -12.16
C GLU A 34 -0.91 8.48 -12.06
N PRO A 35 -0.70 9.26 -13.14
CA PRO A 35 -0.79 10.72 -13.10
C PRO A 35 -2.06 11.29 -12.46
N ALA A 36 -3.20 10.62 -12.59
CA ALA A 36 -4.46 11.02 -11.98
C ALA A 36 -4.40 11.05 -10.43
N LEU A 37 -3.53 10.24 -9.82
CA LEU A 37 -3.34 10.21 -8.37
C LEU A 37 -2.52 11.40 -7.85
N ARG A 38 -1.79 12.11 -8.71
CA ARG A 38 -0.92 13.23 -8.33
C ARG A 38 0.05 12.87 -7.19
N LEU A 39 0.58 11.65 -7.21
CA LEU A 39 1.58 11.18 -6.26
C LEU A 39 2.96 11.29 -6.89
N ASP A 40 3.95 11.65 -6.08
CA ASP A 40 5.35 11.52 -6.46
C ASP A 40 6.02 10.31 -5.81
N SER A 41 7.32 10.14 -6.03
CA SER A 41 8.07 9.01 -5.46
C SER A 41 8.21 9.08 -3.93
N LEU A 42 8.16 10.29 -3.34
CA LEU A 42 8.23 10.47 -1.89
C LEU A 42 6.89 10.10 -1.26
N ASP A 43 5.79 10.53 -1.86
CA ASP A 43 4.43 10.13 -1.47
C ASP A 43 4.26 8.61 -1.52
N LEU A 44 4.75 7.98 -2.59
CA LEU A 44 4.71 6.52 -2.71
C LEU A 44 5.48 5.85 -1.57
N ALA A 45 6.69 6.34 -1.25
CA ALA A 45 7.48 5.81 -0.13
C ALA A 45 6.75 6.00 1.21
N GLU A 46 6.11 7.15 1.45
CA GLU A 46 5.30 7.40 2.65
C GLU A 46 4.13 6.42 2.76
N ILE A 47 3.42 6.15 1.66
CA ILE A 47 2.31 5.20 1.64
C ILE A 47 2.83 3.79 1.94
N MET A 48 3.94 3.37 1.32
CA MET A 48 4.52 2.04 1.58
C MET A 48 4.94 1.86 3.04
N VAL A 49 5.59 2.87 3.63
CA VAL A 49 5.94 2.85 5.06
C VAL A 49 4.68 2.79 5.93
N SER A 50 3.62 3.50 5.55
CA SER A 50 2.34 3.47 6.27
C SER A 50 1.67 2.10 6.20
N ILE A 51 1.73 1.44 5.05
CA ILE A 51 1.27 0.06 4.87
C ILE A 51 2.09 -0.88 5.74
N GLU A 52 3.43 -0.81 5.70
CA GLU A 52 4.30 -1.66 6.50
C GLU A 52 4.03 -1.50 8.00
N ARG A 53 3.84 -0.27 8.49
CA ARG A 53 3.47 0.00 9.88
C ARG A 53 2.09 -0.55 10.24
N ALA A 54 1.13 -0.50 9.31
CA ALA A 54 -0.24 -0.92 9.55
C ALA A 54 -0.43 -2.44 9.52
N PHE A 55 0.36 -3.15 8.70
CA PHE A 55 0.17 -4.58 8.44
C PHE A 55 1.39 -5.45 8.81
N GLY A 56 2.50 -4.85 9.22
CA GLY A 56 3.72 -5.54 9.61
C GLY A 56 4.47 -6.22 8.46
N CYS A 57 4.20 -5.82 7.22
CA CYS A 57 4.85 -6.37 6.02
C CYS A 57 4.97 -5.33 4.90
N SER A 58 6.03 -5.43 4.10
CA SER A 58 6.19 -4.60 2.91
C SER A 58 5.56 -5.27 1.68
N PRO A 59 4.71 -4.56 0.91
CA PRO A 59 4.17 -5.09 -0.35
C PRO A 59 5.26 -5.48 -1.37
N PHE A 60 6.45 -4.88 -1.26
CA PHE A 60 7.58 -5.11 -2.15
C PHE A 60 8.42 -6.35 -1.79
N ASP A 61 8.16 -7.00 -0.65
CA ASP A 61 8.79 -8.28 -0.31
C ASP A 61 8.19 -9.46 -1.10
N ALA A 62 7.13 -9.21 -1.87
CA ALA A 62 6.54 -10.21 -2.76
C ALA A 62 7.53 -10.66 -3.84
N PRO A 63 7.44 -11.92 -4.34
CA PRO A 63 8.35 -12.44 -5.37
C PRO A 63 8.38 -11.62 -6.66
N GLN A 64 7.31 -10.88 -6.94
CA GLN A 64 7.24 -9.89 -8.00
C GLN A 64 6.81 -8.56 -7.38
N PRO A 65 7.55 -7.47 -7.62
CA PRO A 65 7.21 -6.17 -7.07
C PRO A 65 5.88 -5.69 -7.68
N PRO A 66 4.94 -5.22 -6.86
CA PRO A 66 3.64 -4.80 -7.33
C PRO A 66 3.77 -3.52 -8.18
N ARG A 67 2.96 -3.45 -9.24
CA ARG A 67 2.89 -2.34 -10.20
C ARG A 67 1.59 -1.57 -10.11
N THR A 68 0.56 -2.18 -9.52
CA THR A 68 -0.77 -1.61 -9.34
C THR A 68 -1.20 -1.65 -7.87
N TRP A 69 -2.20 -0.86 -7.52
CA TRP A 69 -2.73 -0.83 -6.15
C TRP A 69 -3.48 -2.12 -5.76
N ASP A 70 -4.07 -2.80 -6.75
CA ASP A 70 -4.63 -4.14 -6.56
C ASP A 70 -3.53 -5.16 -6.22
N GLU A 71 -2.40 -5.14 -6.95
CA GLU A 71 -1.26 -6.01 -6.67
C GLU A 71 -0.65 -5.73 -5.30
N VAL A 72 -0.59 -4.45 -4.87
CA VAL A 72 -0.18 -4.09 -3.50
C VAL A 72 -1.12 -4.71 -2.47
N SER A 73 -2.44 -4.58 -2.67
CA SER A 73 -3.44 -5.13 -1.75
C SER A 73 -3.38 -6.66 -1.69
N ALA A 74 -3.16 -7.31 -2.84
CA ALA A 74 -2.98 -8.75 -2.94
C ALA A 74 -1.70 -9.22 -2.25
N ALA A 75 -0.57 -8.51 -2.43
CA ALA A 75 0.69 -8.81 -1.78
C ALA A 75 0.58 -8.74 -0.25
N VAL A 76 -0.04 -7.68 0.29
CA VAL A 76 -0.29 -7.53 1.72
C VAL A 76 -1.21 -8.63 2.23
N THR A 77 -2.31 -8.91 1.53
CA THR A 77 -3.23 -9.99 1.88
C THR A 77 -2.52 -11.34 1.95
N LEU A 78 -1.67 -11.64 0.96
CA LEU A 78 -0.89 -12.87 0.92
C LEU A 78 0.12 -12.95 2.07
N ALA A 79 0.80 -11.85 2.38
CA ALA A 79 1.76 -11.77 3.48
C ALA A 79 1.09 -11.97 4.84
N LEU A 80 -0.10 -11.40 5.04
CA LEU A 80 -0.92 -11.61 6.24
C LEU A 80 -1.39 -13.07 6.34
N ALA A 81 -1.86 -13.67 5.24
CA ALA A 81 -2.29 -15.06 5.21
C ALA A 81 -1.15 -16.06 5.49
N ARG A 82 0.09 -15.70 5.16
CA ARG A 82 1.29 -16.50 5.43
C ARG A 82 1.83 -16.36 6.84
N GLY A 83 1.28 -15.47 7.67
CA GLY A 83 1.76 -15.22 9.02
C GLY A 83 3.14 -14.55 9.07
N THR A 84 3.58 -13.93 7.98
CA THR A 84 4.87 -13.21 7.89
C THR A 84 4.89 -11.88 8.65
N GLY A 85 3.92 -11.62 9.53
CA GLY A 85 3.93 -10.53 10.51
C GLY A 85 4.64 -10.92 11.81
N ALA A 86 5.75 -11.67 11.74
CA ALA A 86 6.59 -11.89 12.91
C ALA A 86 7.37 -10.60 13.20
N PRO A 87 7.27 -9.99 14.39
CA PRO A 87 8.21 -8.95 14.77
C PRO A 87 9.59 -9.58 14.71
N ALA A 88 10.55 -8.90 14.07
CA ALA A 88 11.96 -9.21 14.24
C ALA A 88 12.29 -9.03 15.73
N ALA A 89 12.12 -10.10 16.51
CA ALA A 89 12.65 -10.21 17.85
C ALA A 89 14.18 -10.13 17.69
N LYS A 90 14.73 -8.95 17.98
CA LYS A 90 16.17 -8.81 18.18
C LYS A 90 16.58 -9.82 19.26
N PRO A 91 17.59 -10.68 19.01
CA PRO A 91 18.21 -11.43 20.10
C PRO A 91 18.92 -10.45 21.06
N ALA A 92 18.97 -10.89 22.31
CA ALA A 92 19.38 -10.20 23.54
C ALA A 92 20.62 -9.30 23.46
#